data_AF-A7ASW4-F1
#
_entry.id   AF-A7ASW4-F1
#
_cell.length_a   1.000
_cell.length_b   1.000
_cell.length_c   1.000
_cell.angle_alpha   90.00
_cell.angle_beta   90.00
_cell.angle_gamma   90.00
#
_symmetry.space_group_name_H-M   'P 1'
#
loop_
_entity.id
_entity.type
_entity.pdbx_description
1 polymer ?
#
loop_
_entity_poly.entity_id
_entity_poly.type
_entity_poly.pdbx_seq_one_letter_code
_entity_poly.pdbx_strand_id
1 'polypeptide(L)'
;MLLIKSILAPCVLRRSFYTSAVHLAPKQKGKKDGGSSQRVTAAQTENPCDEHLFNIYAGIPVDHTILPDEAYPSWLWDLDKPDRTYGELMKMFVYGQGIESARMSDYKRFRRLHNRSLIKLNNLRLQKQRKFQIKGHLWDN
;
A
#
# COMPACT_ATOMS: atom_id res chain seq x y z
N MET A 1 -34.28 -50.39 43.51
CA MET A 1 -33.03 -49.62 43.57
C MET A 1 -32.24 -49.84 42.30
N LEU A 2 -32.23 -48.88 41.36
CA LEU A 2 -31.17 -48.78 40.34
C LEU A 2 -30.96 -47.29 40.04
N LEU A 3 -29.79 -46.77 40.41
CA LEU A 3 -29.33 -45.40 40.23
C LEU A 3 -28.49 -45.35 38.95
N ILE A 4 -29.00 -44.75 37.87
CA ILE A 4 -28.22 -44.48 36.66
C ILE A 4 -27.62 -43.08 36.80
N LYS A 5 -26.32 -43.00 37.10
CA LYS A 5 -25.54 -41.76 37.03
C LYS A 5 -25.06 -41.56 35.60
N SER A 6 -25.73 -40.70 34.83
CA SER A 6 -25.21 -40.21 33.54
C SER A 6 -24.34 -38.97 33.79
N ILE A 7 -23.03 -39.13 33.63
CA ILE A 7 -22.04 -38.05 33.68
C ILE A 7 -22.10 -37.31 32.33
N LEU A 8 -22.56 -36.06 32.34
CA LEU A 8 -22.48 -35.14 31.19
C LEU A 8 -21.05 -34.60 31.08
N ALA A 9 -20.31 -35.08 30.09
CA ALA A 9 -19.01 -34.52 29.72
C ALA A 9 -19.22 -33.22 28.91
N PRO A 10 -18.50 -32.13 29.21
CA PRO A 10 -18.60 -30.91 28.42
C PRO A 10 -17.89 -31.11 27.07
N CYS A 11 -18.66 -31.03 25.98
CA CYS A 11 -18.16 -31.05 24.62
C CYS A 11 -17.39 -29.74 24.34
N VAL A 12 -16.07 -29.77 24.46
CA VAL A 12 -15.23 -28.64 24.04
C VAL A 12 -15.18 -28.61 22.51
N LEU A 13 -15.86 -27.64 21.90
CA LEU A 13 -15.82 -27.41 20.45
C LEU A 13 -14.41 -26.93 20.05
N ARG A 14 -13.52 -27.86 19.70
CA ARG A 14 -12.22 -27.54 19.10
C ARG A 14 -12.44 -27.02 17.69
N ARG A 15 -12.21 -25.72 17.47
CA ARG A 15 -12.03 -25.17 16.12
C ARG A 15 -10.72 -25.69 15.54
N SER A 16 -10.80 -26.57 14.54
CA SER A 16 -9.66 -26.92 13.69
C SER A 16 -9.60 -25.94 12.52
N PHE A 17 -8.44 -25.32 12.32
CA PHE A 17 -8.15 -24.56 11.11
C PHE A 17 -7.32 -25.46 10.19
N TYR A 18 -7.83 -25.72 8.99
CA TYR A 18 -7.09 -26.41 7.95
C TYR A 18 -6.50 -25.36 7.01
N THR A 19 -5.17 -25.26 6.98
CA THR A 19 -4.47 -24.51 5.94
C THR A 19 -4.21 -25.45 4.76
N SER A 20 -4.57 -25.04 3.56
CA SER A 20 -4.26 -25.79 2.33
C SER A 20 -2.74 -25.93 2.14
N ALA A 21 -2.33 -26.93 1.36
CA ALA A 21 -0.95 -27.09 0.95
C ALA A 21 -0.40 -25.83 0.26
N VAL A 22 0.82 -25.43 0.61
CA VAL A 22 1.49 -24.27 0.01
C VAL A 22 1.88 -24.63 -1.42
N HIS A 23 1.10 -24.15 -2.38
CA HIS A 23 1.48 -24.20 -3.79
C HIS A 23 2.55 -23.14 -4.07
N LEU A 24 3.81 -23.57 -4.15
CA LEU A 24 4.90 -22.74 -4.64
C LEU A 24 4.82 -22.63 -6.17
N ALA A 25 5.02 -21.42 -6.70
CA ALA A 25 5.12 -21.23 -8.14
C ALA A 25 6.31 -22.07 -8.69
N PRO A 26 6.16 -22.71 -9.87
CA PRO A 26 7.25 -23.43 -10.50
C PRO A 26 8.40 -22.46 -10.75
N LYS A 27 9.61 -22.81 -10.28
CA LYS A 27 10.81 -22.01 -10.53
C LYS A 27 11.05 -21.95 -12.05
N GLN A 28 10.75 -20.80 -12.66
CA GLN A 28 11.23 -20.53 -14.01
C GLN A 28 12.76 -20.55 -13.96
N LYS A 29 13.36 -21.50 -14.66
CA LYS A 29 14.78 -21.51 -15.01
C LYS A 29 14.98 -20.47 -16.12
N GLY A 30 14.70 -19.20 -15.80
CA GLY A 30 14.84 -18.08 -16.71
C GLY A 30 16.31 -17.70 -16.82
N LYS A 31 16.83 -17.69 -18.06
CA LYS A 31 18.10 -17.05 -18.39
C LYS A 31 18.05 -15.62 -17.83
N LYS A 32 19.12 -15.25 -17.15
CA LYS A 32 19.41 -13.88 -16.70
C LYS A 32 19.71 -13.04 -17.95
N ASP A 33 18.69 -12.70 -18.73
CA ASP A 33 18.79 -11.53 -19.59
C ASP A 33 18.72 -10.34 -18.64
N GLY A 34 19.86 -9.66 -18.53
CA GLY A 34 19.94 -8.40 -17.84
C GLY A 34 18.86 -7.50 -18.39
N GLY A 35 18.12 -6.84 -17.50
CA GLY A 35 17.23 -5.77 -17.92
C GLY A 35 18.05 -4.80 -18.75
N SER A 36 17.86 -4.86 -20.07
CA SER A 36 18.02 -3.69 -20.89
C SER A 36 16.97 -2.74 -20.34
N SER A 37 17.41 -1.87 -19.43
CA SER A 37 16.80 -0.57 -19.27
C SER A 37 16.95 0.07 -20.65
N GLN A 38 16.03 -0.28 -21.54
CA GLN A 38 15.89 0.36 -22.82
C GLN A 38 15.43 1.76 -22.43
N ARG A 39 16.40 2.66 -22.27
CA ARG A 39 16.18 4.07 -22.04
C ARG A 39 15.26 4.49 -23.17
N VAL A 40 14.00 4.78 -22.84
CA VAL A 40 13.07 5.40 -23.78
C VAL A 40 13.66 6.78 -24.05
N THR A 41 14.51 6.87 -25.05
CA THR A 41 14.91 8.14 -25.63
C THR A 41 13.68 8.63 -26.39
N ALA A 42 13.00 9.63 -25.83
CA ALA A 42 12.04 10.40 -26.60
C ALA A 42 12.71 10.78 -27.93
N ALA A 43 12.08 10.44 -29.05
CA ALA A 43 12.57 10.87 -30.36
C ALA A 43 12.67 12.39 -30.31
N GLN A 44 13.85 12.94 -30.60
CA GLN A 44 14.02 14.39 -30.67
C GLN A 44 13.21 14.88 -31.87
N THR A 45 12.22 15.70 -31.59
CA THR A 45 11.39 16.33 -32.61
C THR A 45 12.26 17.33 -33.39
N GLU A 46 12.36 17.16 -34.71
CA GLU A 46 13.21 18.02 -35.56
C GLU A 46 12.63 19.44 -35.74
N ASN A 47 11.34 19.63 -35.39
CA ASN A 47 10.64 20.92 -35.45
C ASN A 47 10.13 21.31 -34.05
N PRO A 48 10.36 22.56 -33.59
CA PRO A 48 9.84 23.04 -32.30
C PRO A 48 8.31 23.21 -32.28
N CYS A 49 7.64 23.15 -33.44
CA CYS A 49 6.17 23.22 -33.54
C CYS A 49 5.48 21.86 -33.32
N ASP A 50 6.21 20.75 -33.38
CA ASP A 50 5.66 19.39 -33.25
C ASP A 50 5.84 18.84 -31.83
N GLU A 51 6.25 19.68 -30.87
CA GLU A 51 6.32 19.32 -29.45
C GLU A 51 4.91 19.32 -28.84
N HIS A 52 4.25 18.17 -28.93
CA HIS A 52 3.01 17.92 -28.21
C HIS A 52 3.29 17.59 -26.74
N LEU A 53 2.60 18.25 -25.81
CA LEU A 53 2.76 18.05 -24.37
C LEU A 53 1.88 16.92 -23.85
N PHE A 54 0.64 16.80 -24.36
CA PHE A 54 -0.31 15.77 -23.92
C PHE A 54 -0.57 14.70 -24.99
N ASN A 55 -0.59 15.09 -26.25
CA ASN A 55 -0.86 14.18 -27.35
C ASN A 55 0.33 13.26 -27.65
N ILE A 56 0.13 11.95 -27.45
CA ILE A 56 1.12 10.89 -27.71
C ILE A 56 1.02 10.30 -29.12
N TYR A 57 0.02 10.71 -29.92
CA TYR A 57 -0.24 10.15 -31.24
C TYR A 57 0.45 10.97 -32.34
N ALA A 58 1.34 10.34 -33.10
CA ALA A 58 2.03 10.95 -34.23
C ALA A 58 1.10 11.33 -35.41
N GLY A 59 -0.12 10.77 -35.46
CA GLY A 59 -1.08 11.01 -36.54
C GLY A 59 -2.02 12.19 -36.30
N ILE A 60 -1.96 12.81 -35.13
CA ILE A 60 -2.80 13.96 -34.78
C ILE A 60 -1.85 15.14 -34.52
N PRO A 61 -1.84 16.19 -35.37
CA PRO A 61 -0.89 17.28 -35.23
C PRO A 61 -1.34 18.36 -34.23
N VAL A 62 -2.45 18.15 -33.52
CA VAL A 62 -3.06 19.13 -32.62
C VAL A 62 -3.04 18.59 -31.19
N ASP A 63 -2.51 19.38 -30.25
CA ASP A 63 -2.57 19.04 -28.83
C ASP A 63 -3.90 19.50 -28.19
N HIS A 64 -4.22 18.94 -27.03
CA HIS A 64 -5.44 19.26 -26.31
C HIS A 64 -5.42 20.72 -25.84
N THR A 65 -6.51 21.45 -26.10
CA THR A 65 -6.67 22.83 -25.63
C THR A 65 -7.19 22.85 -24.21
N ILE A 66 -6.65 23.76 -23.39
CA ILE A 66 -7.17 24.01 -22.05
C ILE A 66 -8.46 24.81 -22.18
N LEU A 67 -9.53 24.25 -21.64
CA LEU A 67 -10.87 24.84 -21.63
C LEU A 67 -11.04 25.76 -20.40
N PRO A 68 -12.09 26.60 -20.36
CA PRO A 68 -12.42 27.36 -19.16
C PRO A 68 -12.84 26.43 -18.01
N ASP A 69 -12.75 26.93 -16.77
CA ASP A 69 -13.01 26.18 -15.53
C ASP A 69 -14.38 25.47 -15.49
N GLU A 70 -15.38 26.05 -16.15
CA GLU A 70 -16.74 25.51 -16.25
C GLU A 70 -16.82 24.18 -17.00
N ALA A 71 -15.86 23.91 -17.88
CA ALA A 71 -15.80 22.67 -18.65
C ALA A 71 -15.27 21.49 -17.82
N TYR A 72 -14.66 21.76 -16.66
CA TYR A 72 -14.06 20.73 -15.82
C TYR A 72 -14.99 20.33 -14.66
N PRO A 73 -15.01 19.04 -14.29
CA PRO A 73 -15.76 18.60 -13.13
C PRO A 73 -15.30 19.26 -11.83
N SER A 74 -16.24 19.51 -10.92
CA SER A 74 -15.96 20.17 -9.64
C SER A 74 -14.95 19.43 -8.75
N TRP A 75 -14.83 18.10 -8.88
CA TRP A 75 -13.89 17.29 -8.10
C TRP A 75 -12.41 17.57 -8.44
N LEU A 76 -12.13 18.18 -9.60
CA LEU A 76 -10.76 18.56 -9.97
C LEU A 76 -10.18 19.55 -8.96
N TRP A 77 -11.01 20.49 -8.50
CA TRP A 77 -10.63 21.52 -7.52
C TRP A 77 -10.51 20.99 -6.09
N ASP A 78 -11.07 19.82 -5.81
CA ASP A 78 -10.94 19.17 -4.50
C ASP A 78 -9.63 18.39 -4.36
N LEU A 79 -8.90 18.12 -5.45
CA LEU A 79 -7.62 17.41 -5.43
C LEU A 79 -6.47 18.23 -4.84
N ASP A 80 -6.54 19.56 -4.93
CA ASP A 80 -5.52 20.44 -4.36
C ASP A 80 -5.54 20.42 -2.82
N LYS A 81 -6.69 20.06 -2.24
CA LYS A 81 -6.84 20.04 -0.78
C LYS A 81 -6.02 18.88 -0.20
N PRO A 82 -5.13 19.17 0.78
CA PRO A 82 -4.33 18.12 1.38
C PRO A 82 -5.24 17.14 2.10
N ASP A 83 -4.89 15.90 1.86
CA ASP A 83 -5.61 14.73 2.29
C ASP A 83 -5.34 14.55 3.81
N ARG A 84 -6.36 14.40 4.67
CA ARG A 84 -6.28 14.26 6.16
C ARG A 84 -5.07 13.48 6.70
N THR A 85 -4.38 13.98 7.73
CA THR A 85 -3.16 13.35 8.24
C THR A 85 -3.44 12.11 9.11
N TYR A 86 -2.44 11.23 9.32
CA TYR A 86 -2.60 10.05 10.20
C TYR A 86 -3.03 10.45 11.62
N GLY A 87 -2.52 11.56 12.15
CA GLY A 87 -2.86 12.04 13.49
C GLY A 87 -4.33 12.47 13.61
N GLU A 88 -4.83 13.22 12.62
CA GLU A 88 -6.24 13.61 12.54
C GLU A 88 -7.15 12.38 12.42
N LEU A 89 -6.80 11.44 11.55
CA LEU A 89 -7.57 10.20 11.36
C LEU A 89 -7.55 9.32 12.62
N MET A 90 -6.44 9.31 13.37
CA MET A 90 -6.35 8.60 14.64
C MET A 90 -7.24 9.24 15.71
N LYS A 91 -7.28 10.57 15.81
CA LYS A 91 -8.24 11.29 16.66
C LYS A 91 -9.68 10.95 16.31
N MET A 92 -9.97 10.84 15.03
CA MET A 92 -11.30 10.53 14.54
C MET A 92 -11.76 9.11 14.86
N PHE A 93 -10.97 8.10 14.49
CA PHE A 93 -11.39 6.71 14.59
C PHE A 93 -11.05 6.03 15.92
N VAL A 94 -10.01 6.47 16.64
CA VAL A 94 -9.62 5.87 17.92
C VAL A 94 -10.21 6.64 19.09
N TYR A 95 -10.11 7.97 19.05
CA TYR A 95 -10.58 8.84 20.14
C TYR A 95 -12.00 9.38 19.90
N GLY A 96 -12.63 9.05 18.77
CA GLY A 96 -14.01 9.42 18.47
C GLY A 96 -14.24 10.90 18.14
N GLN A 97 -13.18 11.69 17.95
CA GLN A 97 -13.30 13.13 17.73
C GLN A 97 -13.78 13.43 16.30
N GLY A 98 -15.01 13.96 16.16
CA GLY A 98 -15.56 14.33 14.85
C GLY A 98 -16.02 13.14 14.00
N ILE A 99 -16.39 12.02 14.65
CA ILE A 99 -16.81 10.77 14.00
C ILE A 99 -18.04 10.94 13.09
N GLU A 100 -18.88 11.92 13.36
CA GLU A 100 -20.08 12.24 12.56
C GLU A 100 -19.73 12.65 11.12
N SER A 101 -18.55 13.26 10.92
CA SER A 101 -18.06 13.67 9.61
C SER A 101 -17.23 12.58 8.89
N ALA A 102 -17.08 11.41 9.50
CA ALA A 102 -16.17 10.39 9.01
C ALA A 102 -16.71 9.74 7.73
N ARG A 103 -15.91 9.77 6.66
CA ARG A 103 -16.23 9.09 5.40
C ARG A 103 -15.54 7.72 5.32
N MET A 104 -16.10 6.81 4.52
CA MET A 104 -15.46 5.51 4.24
C MET A 104 -14.07 5.65 3.59
N SER A 105 -13.87 6.70 2.77
CA SER A 105 -12.57 7.05 2.20
C SER A 105 -11.50 7.30 3.27
N ASP A 106 -11.88 8.00 4.34
CA ASP A 106 -11.01 8.34 5.46
C ASP A 106 -10.61 7.09 6.24
N TYR A 107 -11.54 6.16 6.44
CA TYR A 107 -11.26 4.88 7.09
C TYR A 107 -10.27 4.02 6.28
N LYS A 108 -10.48 3.91 4.95
CA LYS A 108 -9.55 3.20 4.06
C LYS A 108 -8.15 3.84 4.08
N ARG A 109 -8.07 5.17 4.14
CA ARG A 109 -6.82 5.90 4.25
C ARG A 109 -6.14 5.69 5.60
N PHE A 110 -6.90 5.76 6.69
CA PHE A 110 -6.44 5.46 8.05
C PHE A 110 -5.82 4.07 8.11
N ARG A 111 -6.49 3.04 7.59
CA ARG A 111 -5.97 1.65 7.54
C ARG A 111 -4.63 1.56 6.78
N ARG A 112 -4.52 2.23 5.63
CA ARG A 112 -3.25 2.26 4.86
C ARG A 112 -2.12 2.93 5.64
N LEU A 113 -2.39 4.08 6.26
CA LEU A 113 -1.40 4.83 7.04
C LEU A 113 -1.01 4.08 8.33
N HIS A 114 -1.98 3.46 9.01
CA HIS A 114 -1.76 2.66 10.20
C HIS A 114 -0.90 1.42 9.90
N ASN A 115 -1.20 0.70 8.82
CA ASN A 115 -0.38 -0.44 8.40
C ASN A 115 1.04 0.00 8.04
N ARG A 116 1.18 1.13 7.33
CA ARG A 116 2.50 1.71 7.02
C ARG A 116 3.27 2.07 8.29
N SER A 117 2.62 2.63 9.31
CA SER A 117 3.28 3.00 10.57
C SER A 117 3.73 1.77 11.36
N LEU A 118 2.91 0.72 11.42
CA LEU A 118 3.28 -0.57 12.03
C LEU A 118 4.48 -1.22 11.34
N ILE A 119 4.50 -1.24 10.00
CA ILE A 119 5.64 -1.75 9.24
C ILE A 119 6.90 -0.93 9.54
N LYS A 120 6.79 0.40 9.58
CA LYS A 120 7.92 1.29 9.91
C LYS A 120 8.46 1.02 11.32
N LEU A 121 7.57 0.85 12.30
CA LEU A 121 7.95 0.50 13.68
C LEU A 121 8.66 -0.86 13.74
N ASN A 122 8.18 -1.86 13.01
CA ASN A 122 8.82 -3.16 12.93
C ASN A 122 10.23 -3.07 12.31
N ASN A 123 10.37 -2.36 11.18
CA ASN A 123 11.66 -2.15 10.55
C ASN A 123 12.66 -1.44 11.47
N LEU A 124 12.22 -0.45 12.24
CA LEU A 124 13.04 0.22 13.26
C LEU A 124 13.45 -0.73 14.38
N ARG A 125 12.52 -1.57 14.87
CA ARG A 125 12.82 -2.60 15.88
C ARG A 125 13.88 -3.58 15.38
N LEU A 126 13.73 -4.09 14.16
CA LEU A 126 14.68 -5.01 13.53
C LEU A 126 16.04 -4.36 13.26
N GLN A 127 16.08 -3.07 12.91
CA GLN A 127 17.33 -2.33 12.78
C GLN A 127 18.04 -2.16 14.12
N LYS A 128 17.31 -1.81 15.20
CA LYS A 128 17.87 -1.72 16.55
C LYS A 128 18.41 -3.07 17.02
N GLN A 129 17.63 -4.14 16.87
CA GLN A 129 18.06 -5.50 17.23
C GLN A 129 19.31 -5.95 16.44
N ARG A 130 19.36 -5.68 15.13
CA ARG A 130 20.55 -5.98 14.32
C ARG A 130 21.80 -5.23 14.79
N LYS A 131 21.67 -3.97 15.21
CA LYS A 131 22.80 -3.21 15.78
C LYS A 131 23.33 -3.78 17.09
N PHE A 132 22.45 -4.33 17.94
CA PHE A 132 22.87 -5.02 19.17
C PHE A 132 23.43 -6.43 18.93
N GLN A 133 23.06 -7.09 17.83
CA GLN A 133 23.54 -8.44 17.50
C GLN A 133 24.81 -8.48 16.65
N ILE A 134 25.23 -7.35 16.07
CA ILE A 134 26.62 -7.19 15.63
C ILE A 134 27.44 -7.14 16.92
N LYS A 135 27.82 -8.31 17.44
CA LYS A 135 28.79 -8.44 18.53
C LYS A 135 30.02 -7.60 18.14
N GLY A 136 30.41 -6.70 19.01
CA GLY A 136 31.71 -6.05 18.94
C GLY A 136 32.81 -7.10 19.04
N HIS A 137 33.21 -7.68 17.91
CA HIS A 137 34.59 -8.12 17.74
C HIS A 137 35.39 -6.87 17.40
N LEU A 138 35.60 -6.03 18.41
CA LEU A 138 36.49 -4.88 18.33
C LEU A 138 37.40 -4.94 19.55
N TRP A 139 38.33 -5.90 19.48
CA TRP A 139 39.59 -5.99 20.24
C TRP A 139 39.49 -6.15 21.77
N ASP A 140 39.27 -7.40 22.21
CA ASP A 140 39.90 -7.94 23.41
C ASP A 140 40.95 -8.96 22.94
N ASN A 141 42.19 -8.49 22.79
CA ASN A 141 43.47 -9.19 22.91
C ASN A 141 44.60 -8.16 22.71
#